data_AF-A0A6G1B0V3-F1
#
_entry.id   AF-A0A6G1B0V3-F1
#
_cell.length_a   1.000
_cell.length_b   1.000
_cell.length_c   1.000
_cell.angle_alpha   90.00
_cell.angle_beta   90.00
_cell.angle_gamma   90.00
#
_symmetry.space_group_name_H-M   'P 1'
#
loop_
_entity.id
_entity.type
_entity.pdbx_description
1 polymer ?
#
loop_
_entity_poly.entity_id
_entity_poly.type
_entity_poly.pdbx_seq_one_letter_code
_entity_poly.pdbx_strand_id
1 'polypeptide(L)'
;GSLSQPVLTQPPSLSASLGTSVRLTCTLSSGSRVGDFWIRWYQQKPGSPPRYLLYYHSDSDKHQGSGVPSRFSRSSDASANAGLLIISGLQPEDEADYYCNTWQGNSKS
;
A
#
# COMPACT_ATOMS: atom_id res chain seq x y z
N GLY A 1 25.24 -7.36 10.03
CA GLY A 1 24.52 -8.30 9.15
C GLY A 1 23.85 -7.50 8.06
N SER A 2 23.87 -8.01 6.83
CA SER A 2 23.22 -7.35 5.70
C SER A 2 21.71 -7.30 5.94
N LEU A 3 21.13 -6.11 6.06
CA LEU A 3 19.69 -5.93 6.20
C LEU A 3 19.07 -6.09 4.80
N SER A 4 18.41 -7.22 4.55
CA SER A 4 17.71 -7.49 3.29
C SER A 4 16.33 -6.85 3.31
N GLN A 5 15.90 -6.29 2.18
CA GLN A 5 14.55 -5.79 1.99
C GLN A 5 13.52 -6.94 2.10
N PRO A 6 12.37 -6.75 2.77
CA PRO A 6 11.37 -7.80 2.90
C PRO A 6 10.82 -8.22 1.53
N VAL A 7 10.49 -9.50 1.40
CA VAL A 7 9.65 -9.96 0.29
C VAL A 7 8.22 -9.49 0.56
N LEU A 8 7.58 -8.94 -0.47
CA LEU A 8 6.21 -8.43 -0.41
C LEU A 8 5.27 -9.36 -1.17
N THR A 9 4.15 -9.70 -0.55
CA THR A 9 3.11 -10.55 -1.14
C THR A 9 1.80 -9.79 -1.21
N GLN A 10 1.18 -9.78 -2.39
CA GLN A 10 -0.15 -9.24 -2.62
C GLN A 10 -1.07 -10.34 -3.16
N PRO A 11 -2.39 -10.31 -2.86
CA PRO A 11 -3.35 -11.16 -3.54
C PRO A 11 -3.26 -10.99 -5.06
N PRO A 12 -3.42 -12.06 -5.85
CA PRO A 12 -3.29 -11.98 -7.31
C PRO A 12 -4.38 -11.13 -7.96
N SER A 13 -5.57 -11.11 -7.37
CA SER A 13 -6.69 -10.29 -7.80
C SER A 13 -7.69 -10.09 -6.66
N LEU A 14 -8.54 -9.07 -6.80
CA LEU A 14 -9.63 -8.78 -5.89
C LEU A 14 -10.78 -8.17 -6.68
N SER A 15 -12.01 -8.61 -6.41
CA SER A 15 -13.22 -8.08 -7.02
C SER A 15 -14.15 -7.54 -5.94
N ALA A 16 -14.74 -6.38 -6.19
CA ALA A 16 -15.67 -5.73 -5.27
C ALA A 16 -16.69 -4.90 -6.06
N SER A 17 -17.85 -4.66 -5.45
CA SER A 17 -18.92 -3.89 -6.08
C SER A 17 -18.64 -2.38 -6.00
N LEU A 18 -19.12 -1.63 -7.00
CA LEU A 18 -19.04 -0.17 -6.99
C LEU A 18 -19.71 0.41 -5.73
N GLY A 19 -19.15 1.50 -5.22
CA GLY A 19 -19.60 2.16 -3.99
C GLY A 19 -19.15 1.48 -2.69
N THR A 20 -18.61 0.26 -2.74
CA THR A 20 -18.10 -0.41 -1.53
C THR A 20 -16.73 0.10 -1.13
N SER A 21 -16.28 -0.25 0.08
CA SER A 21 -14.91 -0.01 0.53
C SER A 21 -14.09 -1.29 0.37
N VAL A 22 -12.93 -1.20 -0.26
CA VAL A 22 -12.04 -2.32 -0.52
C VAL A 22 -10.69 -2.12 0.16
N ARG A 23 -10.08 -3.21 0.62
CA ARG A 23 -8.79 -3.23 1.34
C ARG A 23 -7.81 -4.07 0.53
N LEU A 24 -6.82 -3.41 -0.06
CA LEU A 24 -5.70 -4.05 -0.74
C LEU A 24 -4.58 -4.28 0.27
N THR A 25 -4.03 -5.49 0.28
CA THR A 25 -3.08 -5.95 1.29
C THR A 25 -1.70 -6.14 0.69
N CYS A 26 -0.68 -5.66 1.39
CA CYS A 26 0.73 -5.86 1.10
C CYS A 26 1.40 -6.51 2.32
N THR A 27 1.57 -7.83 2.29
CA THR A 27 2.14 -8.59 3.41
C THR A 27 3.65 -8.64 3.31
N LEU A 28 4.34 -8.34 4.41
CA LEU A 28 5.79 -8.47 4.51
C LEU A 28 6.17 -9.88 5.00
N SER A 29 7.29 -10.41 4.51
CA SER A 29 7.89 -11.66 5.00
C SER A 29 8.09 -11.65 6.53
N SER A 30 7.95 -12.82 7.18
CA SER A 30 7.93 -12.99 8.64
C SER A 30 9.19 -12.53 9.40
N GLY A 31 10.31 -12.30 8.70
CA GLY A 31 11.54 -11.73 9.27
C GLY A 31 11.56 -10.20 9.36
N SER A 32 10.45 -9.53 9.06
CA SER A 32 10.33 -8.06 9.08
C SER A 32 9.04 -7.66 9.76
N ARG A 33 8.99 -6.48 10.35
CA ARG A 33 7.78 -5.94 10.99
C ARG A 33 7.27 -4.78 10.16
N VAL A 34 5.99 -4.79 9.80
CA VAL A 34 5.37 -3.73 9.00
C VAL A 34 5.60 -2.33 9.56
N GLY A 35 5.70 -2.18 10.89
CA GLY A 35 5.97 -0.90 11.55
C GLY A 35 7.39 -0.37 11.41
N ASP A 36 8.34 -1.14 10.88
CA ASP A 36 9.74 -0.71 10.70
C ASP A 36 10.01 -0.18 9.28
N PHE A 37 8.99 -0.21 8.41
CA PHE A 37 9.12 0.10 7.00
C PHE A 37 8.09 1.14 6.56
N TRP A 38 8.53 2.04 5.69
CA TRP A 38 7.59 2.83 4.92
C TRP A 38 6.96 1.94 3.86
N ILE A 39 5.70 2.18 3.56
CA ILE A 39 4.93 1.45 2.55
C ILE A 39 4.44 2.46 1.54
N ARG A 40 4.65 2.17 0.26
CA ARG A 40 4.17 2.96 -0.87
C ARG A 40 3.19 2.17 -1.70
N TRP A 41 2.22 2.88 -2.27
CA TRP A 41 1.26 2.31 -3.20
C TRP A 41 1.29 3.02 -4.54
N TYR A 42 1.12 2.22 -5.59
CA TYR A 42 0.98 2.66 -6.97
C TYR A 42 -0.27 2.03 -7.60
N GLN A 43 -0.87 2.76 -8.54
CA GLN A 43 -1.94 2.29 -9.42
C GLN A 43 -1.42 2.28 -10.86
N GLN A 44 -1.63 1.20 -11.59
CA GLN A 44 -1.31 1.10 -13.01
C GLN A 44 -2.54 0.73 -13.81
N LYS A 45 -2.93 1.63 -14.72
CA LYS A 45 -3.98 1.35 -15.71
C LYS A 45 -3.36 0.67 -16.94
N PRO A 46 -4.13 -0.14 -17.68
CA PRO A 46 -3.67 -0.74 -18.93
C PRO A 46 -3.06 0.30 -19.87
N GLY A 47 -1.86 0.02 -20.38
CA GLY A 47 -1.13 0.91 -21.30
C GLY A 47 -0.52 2.17 -20.67
N SER A 48 -0.59 2.34 -19.35
CA SER A 48 -0.01 3.49 -18.63
C SER A 48 1.15 3.05 -17.72
N PRO A 49 2.11 3.94 -17.40
CA PRO A 49 3.08 3.68 -16.35
C PRO A 49 2.42 3.67 -14.96
N PRO A 50 3.05 3.04 -13.94
CA PRO A 50 2.57 3.12 -12.57
C PRO A 50 2.48 4.57 -12.06
N ARG A 51 1.31 4.96 -11.58
CA ARG A 51 1.03 6.25 -10.93
C ARG A 51 1.18 6.10 -9.42
N TYR A 52 1.98 6.97 -8.82
CA TYR A 52 2.11 7.05 -7.36
C TYR A 52 0.79 7.48 -6.71
N LEU A 53 0.36 6.75 -5.67
CA LEU A 53 -0.84 7.06 -4.89
C LEU A 53 -0.50 7.71 -3.55
N LEU A 54 0.21 7.00 -2.69
CA LEU A 54 0.53 7.46 -1.34
C LEU A 54 1.70 6.67 -0.76
N TYR A 55 2.31 7.22 0.29
CA TYR A 55 3.20 6.48 1.17
C TYR A 55 2.84 6.74 2.64
N TYR A 56 3.26 5.83 3.51
CA TYR A 56 3.17 6.03 4.95
C TYR A 56 4.15 5.16 5.73
N HIS A 57 4.51 5.64 6.92
CA HIS A 57 5.15 4.87 7.99
C HIS A 57 4.34 5.02 9.29
N SER A 58 3.91 6.24 9.60
CA SER A 58 3.07 6.55 10.77
C SER A 58 1.95 7.52 10.39
N ASP A 59 1.15 7.97 11.35
CA ASP A 59 0.18 9.05 11.11
C ASP A 59 0.82 10.41 10.88
N SER A 60 2.01 10.63 11.43
CA SER A 60 2.77 11.87 11.30
C SER A 60 3.72 11.85 10.10
N ASP A 61 4.05 10.67 9.56
CA ASP A 61 4.90 10.51 8.38
C ASP A 61 4.16 9.74 7.28
N LYS A 62 3.46 10.51 6.46
CA LYS A 62 2.66 10.05 5.33
C LYS A 62 2.55 11.15 4.29
N HIS A 63 2.31 10.76 3.06
CA HIS A 63 2.05 11.68 1.96
C HIS A 63 1.06 11.04 0.99
N GLN A 64 0.20 11.87 0.41
CA GLN A 64 -0.73 11.50 -0.63
C GLN A 64 -0.37 12.25 -1.91
N GLY A 65 -0.28 11.53 -3.02
CA GLY A 65 0.09 12.07 -4.32
C GLY A 65 -0.87 13.15 -4.81
N SER A 66 -0.33 14.08 -5.60
CA SER A 66 -1.14 15.14 -6.20
C SER A 66 -2.26 14.57 -7.07
N GLY A 67 -3.47 15.11 -6.91
CA GLY A 67 -4.67 14.65 -7.60
C GLY A 67 -5.13 13.23 -7.24
N VAL A 68 -4.60 12.62 -6.18
CA VAL A 68 -5.10 11.34 -5.65
C VAL A 68 -6.30 11.65 -4.76
N PRO A 69 -7.49 11.10 -5.06
CA PRO A 69 -8.70 11.41 -4.32
C PRO A 69 -8.62 11.01 -2.84
N SER A 70 -9.27 11.76 -1.95
CA SER A 70 -9.31 11.48 -0.49
C SER A 70 -9.94 10.13 -0.12
N ARG A 71 -10.63 9.50 -1.07
CA ARG A 71 -11.20 8.15 -0.92
C ARG A 71 -10.12 7.07 -0.80
N PHE A 72 -8.91 7.35 -1.29
CA PHE A 72 -7.73 6.53 -1.05
C PHE A 72 -7.14 6.89 0.31
N SER A 73 -7.00 5.89 1.17
CA SER A 73 -6.44 6.05 2.51
C SER A 73 -5.58 4.84 2.87
N ARG A 74 -4.90 4.91 4.01
CA ARG A 74 -3.89 3.92 4.41
C ARG A 74 -4.17 3.36 5.79
N SER A 75 -3.75 2.12 6.04
CA SER A 75 -3.67 1.55 7.38
C SER A 75 -2.61 0.43 7.46
N SER A 76 -2.44 -0.20 8.61
CA SER A 76 -1.57 -1.36 8.80
C SER A 76 -2.24 -2.39 9.69
N ASP A 77 -2.04 -3.66 9.40
CA ASP A 77 -2.42 -4.77 10.25
C ASP A 77 -1.15 -5.43 10.80
N ALA A 78 -0.82 -5.14 12.05
CA ALA A 78 0.36 -5.69 12.70
C ALA A 78 0.26 -7.21 12.94
N SER A 79 -0.95 -7.74 13.10
CA SER A 79 -1.16 -9.18 13.32
C SER A 79 -0.94 -9.99 12.04
N ALA A 80 -1.31 -9.42 10.89
CA ALA A 80 -1.06 -9.99 9.58
C ALA A 80 0.28 -9.54 8.95
N ASN A 81 1.07 -8.74 9.68
CA ASN A 81 2.31 -8.13 9.20
C ASN A 81 2.15 -7.42 7.84
N ALA A 82 1.09 -6.63 7.68
CA ALA A 82 0.68 -6.13 6.38
C ALA A 82 0.35 -4.63 6.35
N GLY A 83 0.77 -3.98 5.26
CA GLY A 83 0.31 -2.65 4.88
C GLY A 83 -1.00 -2.72 4.10
N LEU A 84 -1.88 -1.75 4.32
CA LEU A 84 -3.19 -1.67 3.69
C LEU A 84 -3.37 -0.36 2.91
N LEU A 85 -3.82 -0.49 1.67
CA LEU A 85 -4.45 0.59 0.91
C LEU A 85 -5.96 0.39 0.96
N ILE A 86 -6.68 1.41 1.40
CA ILE A 86 -8.14 1.39 1.53
C ILE A 86 -8.70 2.34 0.49
N ILE A 87 -9.61 1.85 -0.35
CA ILE A 87 -10.33 2.64 -1.34
C ILE A 87 -11.80 2.64 -0.93
N SER A 88 -12.30 3.77 -0.45
CA SER A 88 -13.70 3.93 -0.06
C SER A 88 -14.55 4.40 -1.23
N GLY A 89 -15.75 3.87 -1.38
CA GLY A 89 -16.64 4.29 -2.48
C GLY A 89 -16.03 3.97 -3.85
N LEU A 90 -15.68 2.69 -4.06
CA LEU A 90 -15.01 2.19 -5.25
C LEU A 90 -15.71 2.67 -6.54
N GLN A 91 -14.94 3.24 -7.46
CA GLN A 91 -15.44 3.77 -8.73
C GLN A 91 -14.92 2.95 -9.92
N PRO A 92 -15.57 3.01 -11.10
CA PRO A 92 -15.10 2.30 -12.28
C PRO A 92 -13.65 2.67 -12.65
N GLU A 93 -13.24 3.91 -12.41
CA GLU A 93 -11.89 4.38 -12.72
C GLU A 93 -10.81 3.79 -11.80
N ASP A 94 -11.20 3.11 -10.72
CA ASP A 94 -10.30 2.45 -9.77
C ASP A 94 -9.91 1.03 -10.22
N GLU A 95 -10.49 0.51 -11.31
CA GLU A 95 -10.07 -0.74 -11.93
C GLU A 95 -8.67 -0.58 -12.53
N ALA A 96 -7.71 -1.29 -11.96
CA ALA A 96 -6.28 -1.18 -12.25
C ALA A 96 -5.49 -2.30 -11.55
N ASP A 97 -4.23 -2.46 -11.96
CA ASP A 97 -3.25 -3.18 -11.17
C ASP A 97 -2.72 -2.27 -10.05
N TYR A 98 -2.51 -2.84 -8.86
CA TYR A 98 -2.00 -2.12 -7.70
C TYR A 98 -0.72 -2.77 -7.19
N TYR A 99 0.30 -1.95 -6.94
CA TYR A 99 1.60 -2.43 -6.49
C TYR A 99 2.02 -1.73 -5.21
N CYS A 100 2.50 -2.51 -4.26
CA CYS A 100 3.18 -1.97 -3.08
C CYS A 100 4.70 -2.05 -3.21
N ASN A 101 5.38 -1.09 -2.58
CA ASN A 101 6.81 -1.20 -2.30
C ASN A 101 7.09 -0.78 -0.86
N THR A 102 8.25 -1.15 -0.33
CA THR A 102 8.67 -0.75 1.02
C THR A 102 10.10 -0.25 1.03
N TRP A 103 10.47 0.55 2.03
CA TRP A 103 11.87 0.83 2.33
C TRP A 103 12.07 0.97 3.83
N GLN A 104 13.29 0.67 4.29
CA GLN A 104 13.59 0.65 5.71
C GLN A 104 13.47 2.05 6.30
N GLY A 105 12.87 2.09 7.47
CA GLY A 105 12.88 3.26 8.29
C GLY A 105 14.19 3.53 8.96
N ASN A 106 14.68 4.77 8.85
CA ASN A 106 15.74 5.26 9.71
C ASN A 106 15.21 5.55 11.11
N SER A 107 14.70 4.54 11.82
CA SER A 107 14.71 4.59 13.28
C SER A 107 16.16 4.36 13.69
N LYS A 108 16.86 5.45 14.05
CA LYS A 108 18.16 5.33 14.71
C LYS A 108 17.96 4.40 15.92
N SER A 109 18.67 3.27 15.94
CA SER A 109 18.87 2.47 17.15
C SER A 109 19.56 3.32 18.22
#